data_AF-A0A7J8IR69-F1
#
_entry.id   AF-A0A7J8IR69-F1
#
_cell.length_a   1.000
_cell.length_b   1.000
_cell.length_c   1.000
_cell.angle_alpha   90.00
_cell.angle_beta   90.00
_cell.angle_gamma   90.00
#
_symmetry.space_group_name_H-M   'P 1'
#
loop_
_entity.id
_entity.type
_entity.pdbx_description
1 polymer ?
#
loop_
_entity_poly.entity_id
_entity_poly.type
_entity_poly.pdbx_seq_one_letter_code
_entity_poly.pdbx_strand_id
1 'polypeptide(L)'
;MENFRKVRSEEAPCGGGAEGGGPGSSPFADLAPGAVHMRVKEGSKIRNLLAFATASMAQPATRAIVFSGCGRATTKTVTCAEILKRRLAGLHQVTRLRYRSVREVWQSLPPGPTPGQKPSEPASLSVLKNVPSLAILLSKDALDPRQPGYQPPSPHSGPSSQPAAPTSKRSLGKPAAEEGSAKRSQPEVGAAEEERTA
;
A
#
# COMPACT_ATOMS: atom_id res chain seq x y z
N MET A 1 -10.80 -33.63 3.53
CA MET A 1 -10.15 -32.66 4.44
C MET A 1 -8.70 -32.55 4.00
N GLU A 2 -8.17 -31.34 3.82
CA GLU A 2 -6.83 -31.16 3.21
C GLU A 2 -5.73 -31.38 4.26
N ASN A 3 -4.90 -32.40 4.05
CA ASN A 3 -3.91 -32.84 5.04
C ASN A 3 -2.65 -31.96 5.11
N PHE A 4 -2.55 -30.89 4.31
CA PHE A 4 -1.34 -30.09 4.14
C PHE A 4 -1.57 -28.60 4.43
N ARG A 5 -0.65 -27.97 5.17
CA ARG A 5 -0.64 -26.53 5.43
C ARG A 5 0.59 -25.87 4.81
N LYS A 6 0.42 -24.68 4.24
CA LYS A 6 1.54 -23.86 3.74
C LYS A 6 2.35 -23.32 4.93
N VAL A 7 3.65 -23.62 4.96
CA VAL A 7 4.56 -23.21 6.06
C VAL A 7 5.61 -22.19 5.61
N ARG A 8 5.99 -22.17 4.33
CA ARG A 8 6.99 -21.25 3.79
C ARG A 8 6.62 -20.83 2.37
N SER A 9 6.97 -19.59 2.02
CA SER A 9 6.88 -19.06 0.66
C SER A 9 8.17 -18.31 0.39
N GLU A 10 8.89 -18.70 -0.66
CA GLU A 10 10.14 -18.06 -1.07
C GLU A 10 10.08 -17.69 -2.56
N GLU A 11 10.54 -16.49 -2.89
CA GLU A 11 10.78 -16.11 -4.28
C GLU A 11 11.89 -17.02 -4.80
N ALA A 12 11.59 -17.83 -5.83
CA ALA A 12 12.63 -18.65 -6.42
C ALA A 12 13.65 -17.73 -7.14
N PRO A 13 14.96 -18.05 -7.10
CA PRO A 13 15.89 -17.47 -8.04
C PRO A 13 15.34 -17.63 -9.46
N CYS A 14 15.51 -16.62 -10.30
CA CYS A 14 14.96 -16.66 -11.65
C CYS A 14 15.67 -17.77 -12.44
N GLY A 15 15.02 -18.94 -12.55
CA GLY A 15 15.44 -19.99 -13.46
C GLY A 15 15.47 -19.43 -14.88
N GLY A 16 16.54 -19.73 -15.62
CA GLY A 16 16.80 -19.16 -16.93
C GLY A 16 15.77 -19.61 -17.97
N GLY A 17 14.67 -18.87 -18.09
CA GLY A 17 13.93 -18.77 -19.34
C GLY A 17 14.64 -17.78 -20.26
N ALA A 18 14.78 -18.10 -21.54
CA ALA A 18 15.51 -17.30 -22.50
C ALA A 18 14.92 -15.89 -22.65
N GLU A 19 15.59 -14.89 -22.08
CA GLU A 19 15.52 -13.44 -22.40
C GLU A 19 16.61 -12.71 -21.58
N GLY A 20 17.83 -12.64 -22.13
CA GLY A 20 18.82 -11.56 -21.92
C GLY A 20 19.33 -11.15 -20.52
N GLY A 21 18.87 -11.70 -19.40
CA GLY A 21 19.16 -11.16 -18.06
C GLY A 21 19.58 -12.19 -17.02
N GLY A 22 20.87 -12.19 -16.63
CA GLY A 22 21.37 -12.99 -15.51
C GLY A 22 20.72 -12.61 -14.16
N PRO A 23 20.81 -13.47 -13.12
CA PRO A 23 20.02 -13.34 -11.89
C PRO A 23 20.27 -12.06 -11.03
N GLY A 24 21.22 -11.22 -11.42
CA GLY A 24 21.49 -9.91 -10.81
C GLY A 24 21.03 -8.68 -11.62
N SER A 25 20.57 -8.82 -12.87
CA SER A 25 20.30 -7.66 -13.73
C SER A 25 19.01 -6.91 -13.33
N SER A 26 19.07 -5.57 -13.38
CA SER A 26 17.89 -4.70 -13.26
C SER A 26 16.86 -5.04 -14.35
N PRO A 27 15.54 -5.01 -14.07
CA PRO A 27 14.50 -5.30 -15.07
C PRO A 27 14.40 -4.26 -16.21
N PHE A 28 15.23 -3.22 -16.15
CA PHE A 28 15.38 -2.18 -17.15
C PHE A 28 16.87 -1.89 -17.45
N ALA A 29 17.74 -2.90 -17.36
CA ALA A 29 19.18 -2.73 -17.64
C ALA A 29 19.45 -2.25 -19.08
N ASP A 30 18.52 -2.52 -20.00
CA ASP A 30 18.49 -2.09 -21.39
C ASP A 30 18.14 -0.60 -21.59
N LEU A 31 17.40 0.01 -20.66
CA LEU A 31 17.01 1.43 -20.74
C LEU A 31 17.77 2.33 -19.76
N ALA A 32 18.08 1.80 -18.58
CA ALA A 32 18.66 2.54 -17.47
C ALA A 32 19.52 1.61 -16.59
N PRO A 33 20.71 1.19 -17.07
CA PRO A 33 21.58 0.23 -16.37
C PRO A 33 22.04 0.72 -14.99
N GLY A 34 22.21 2.04 -14.82
CA GLY A 34 22.55 2.68 -13.54
C GLY A 34 21.35 3.02 -12.65
N ALA A 35 20.12 2.61 -12.99
CA ALA A 35 18.94 2.96 -12.21
C ALA A 35 18.92 2.26 -10.83
N VAL A 36 18.55 3.02 -9.81
CA VAL A 36 18.42 2.51 -8.44
C VAL A 36 17.27 1.51 -8.35
N HIS A 37 17.54 0.24 -8.06
CA HIS A 37 16.52 -0.83 -8.06
C HIS A 37 15.93 -1.08 -6.67
N MET A 38 14.71 -0.60 -6.45
CA MET A 38 13.92 -0.79 -5.23
C MET A 38 13.01 -2.02 -5.34
N ARG A 39 13.40 -3.11 -4.66
CA ARG A 39 12.56 -4.31 -4.49
C ARG A 39 11.52 -4.09 -3.39
N VAL A 40 10.25 -3.98 -3.79
CA VAL A 40 9.10 -3.81 -2.92
C VAL A 40 8.57 -5.18 -2.50
N LYS A 41 8.53 -5.43 -1.19
CA LYS A 41 8.03 -6.66 -0.57
C LYS A 41 6.82 -6.39 0.30
N GLU A 42 6.14 -7.46 0.72
CA GLU A 42 5.01 -7.40 1.66
C GLU A 42 5.37 -6.70 2.98
N GLY A 43 6.55 -6.97 3.53
CA GLY A 43 7.05 -6.31 4.75
C GLY A 43 7.50 -4.85 4.55
N SER A 44 7.75 -4.40 3.32
CA SER A 44 8.33 -3.07 3.06
C SER A 44 7.44 -1.93 3.54
N LYS A 45 8.00 -1.00 4.30
CA LYS A 45 7.30 0.20 4.79
C LYS A 45 7.36 1.30 3.72
N ILE A 46 6.19 1.70 3.22
CA ILE A 46 6.04 2.69 2.12
C ILE A 46 6.79 4.00 2.44
N ARG A 47 6.67 4.51 3.67
CA ARG A 47 7.36 5.74 4.13
C ARG A 47 8.88 5.66 3.93
N ASN A 48 9.49 4.53 4.29
CA ASN A 48 10.94 4.35 4.22
C ASN A 48 11.42 4.23 2.77
N LEU A 49 10.70 3.43 1.95
CA LEU A 49 10.98 3.32 0.51
C LEU A 49 10.92 4.71 -0.17
N LEU A 50 9.86 5.48 0.11
CA LEU A 50 9.68 6.79 -0.49
C LEU A 50 10.67 7.84 0.02
N ALA A 51 11.06 7.80 1.29
CA ALA A 51 12.09 8.69 1.83
C ALA A 51 13.42 8.50 1.08
N PHE A 52 13.87 7.25 0.95
CA PHE A 52 15.06 6.91 0.18
C PHE A 52 14.92 7.26 -1.31
N ALA A 53 13.79 6.89 -1.94
CA ALA A 53 13.53 7.18 -3.35
C ALA A 53 13.56 8.69 -3.65
N THR A 54 12.96 9.51 -2.78
CA THR A 54 12.91 10.97 -2.95
C THR A 54 14.30 11.57 -2.77
N ALA A 55 15.05 11.15 -1.74
CA ALA A 55 16.41 11.62 -1.48
C ALA A 55 17.39 11.22 -2.60
N SER A 56 17.31 9.98 -3.09
CA SER A 56 18.11 9.51 -4.23
C SER A 56 17.76 10.27 -5.50
N MET A 57 16.48 10.36 -5.88
CA MET A 57 16.08 11.11 -7.08
C MET A 57 16.25 12.64 -6.95
N ALA A 58 16.48 13.20 -5.77
CA ALA A 58 16.88 14.60 -5.61
C ALA A 58 18.34 14.84 -6.06
N GLN A 59 19.20 13.82 -6.03
CA GLN A 59 20.58 13.95 -6.51
C GLN A 59 20.61 14.14 -8.04
N PRO A 60 21.41 15.09 -8.58
CA PRO A 60 21.51 15.30 -10.03
C PRO A 60 21.97 14.05 -10.80
N ALA A 61 22.89 13.28 -10.19
CA ALA A 61 23.46 12.06 -10.75
C ALA A 61 22.45 10.91 -10.88
N THR A 62 21.44 10.82 -9.99
CA THR A 62 20.39 9.80 -10.13
C THR A 62 19.40 10.23 -11.20
N ARG A 63 19.53 9.65 -12.39
CA ARG A 63 18.63 9.90 -13.53
C ARG A 63 17.34 9.11 -13.49
N ALA A 64 17.38 7.88 -12.97
CA ALA A 64 16.24 6.97 -12.97
C ALA A 64 16.22 6.04 -11.75
N ILE A 65 15.02 5.55 -11.44
CA ILE A 65 14.74 4.63 -10.34
C ILE A 65 13.74 3.56 -10.80
N VAL A 66 13.89 2.35 -10.29
CA VAL A 66 13.04 1.20 -10.62
C VAL A 66 12.35 0.68 -9.38
N PHE A 67 11.02 0.63 -9.38
CA PHE A 67 10.25 -0.13 -8.38
C PHE A 67 9.86 -1.49 -8.95
N SER A 68 10.04 -2.58 -8.22
CA SER A 68 9.49 -3.88 -8.64
C SER A 68 8.94 -4.68 -7.47
N GLY A 69 7.83 -5.39 -7.71
CA GLY A 69 7.24 -6.32 -6.74
C GLY A 69 6.45 -7.43 -7.43
N CYS A 70 5.96 -8.37 -6.63
CA CYS A 70 5.13 -9.49 -7.08
C CYS A 70 4.09 -9.89 -6.03
N GLY A 71 3.02 -10.54 -6.48
CA GLY A 71 1.93 -11.02 -5.64
C GLY A 71 1.36 -9.91 -4.76
N ARG A 72 1.39 -10.10 -3.43
CA ARG A 72 0.86 -9.12 -2.45
C ARG A 72 1.63 -7.79 -2.41
N ALA A 73 2.83 -7.72 -3.00
CA ALA A 73 3.58 -6.47 -3.10
C ALA A 73 3.24 -5.64 -4.36
N THR A 74 2.50 -6.19 -5.33
CA THR A 74 2.20 -5.55 -6.62
C THR A 74 1.53 -4.20 -6.46
N THR A 75 0.40 -4.12 -5.73
CA THR A 75 -0.31 -2.85 -5.47
C THR A 75 0.59 -1.83 -4.78
N LYS A 76 1.36 -2.25 -3.77
CA LYS A 76 2.30 -1.38 -3.05
C LYS A 76 3.38 -0.81 -3.98
N THR A 77 3.82 -1.58 -4.96
CA THR A 77 4.82 -1.16 -5.96
C THR A 77 4.28 0.00 -6.80
N VAL A 78 3.03 -0.12 -7.27
CA VAL A 78 2.32 0.97 -7.96
C VAL A 78 2.16 2.17 -7.03
N THR A 79 1.71 1.98 -5.79
CA THR A 79 1.57 3.07 -4.79
C THR A 79 2.87 3.85 -4.58
N CYS A 80 4.02 3.16 -4.53
CA CYS A 80 5.33 3.82 -4.41
C CYS A 80 5.67 4.67 -5.65
N ALA A 81 5.46 4.14 -6.86
CA ALA A 81 5.69 4.90 -8.09
C ALA A 81 4.76 6.13 -8.20
N GLU A 82 3.47 5.97 -7.92
CA GLU A 82 2.48 7.05 -7.98
C GLU A 82 2.74 8.17 -6.97
N ILE A 83 3.16 7.84 -5.74
CA ILE A 83 3.54 8.87 -4.76
C ILE A 83 4.82 9.59 -5.19
N LEU A 84 5.79 8.88 -5.80
CA LEU A 84 7.02 9.53 -6.27
C LEU A 84 6.75 10.48 -7.44
N LYS A 85 5.91 10.11 -8.41
CA LYS A 85 5.46 11.02 -9.51
C LYS A 85 4.72 12.27 -9.01
N ARG A 86 4.03 12.20 -7.86
CA ARG A 86 3.43 13.40 -7.23
C ARG A 86 4.44 14.29 -6.51
N ARG A 87 5.59 13.76 -6.09
CA ARG A 87 6.69 14.52 -5.47
C ARG A 87 7.64 15.12 -6.49
N LEU A 88 7.78 14.47 -7.64
CA LEU A 88 8.72 14.80 -8.71
C LEU A 88 7.95 14.81 -10.03
N ALA A 89 7.63 16.00 -10.52
CA ALA A 89 7.05 16.18 -11.86
C ALA A 89 8.07 15.87 -12.96
N GLY A 90 7.61 15.71 -14.20
CA GLY A 90 8.49 15.48 -15.35
C GLY A 90 9.03 14.06 -15.51
N LEU A 91 8.62 13.10 -14.67
CA LEU A 91 9.10 11.72 -14.76
C LEU A 91 8.42 10.94 -15.90
N HIS A 92 9.21 10.48 -16.86
CA HIS A 92 8.80 9.48 -17.85
C HIS A 92 8.70 8.11 -17.17
N GLN A 93 7.72 7.30 -17.56
CA GLN A 93 7.49 5.99 -16.97
C GLN A 93 7.49 4.89 -18.02
N VAL A 94 8.03 3.72 -17.68
CA VAL A 94 7.78 2.47 -18.40
C VAL A 94 7.40 1.37 -17.41
N THR A 95 6.28 0.69 -17.65
CA THR A 95 5.80 -0.43 -16.81
C THR A 95 5.90 -1.74 -17.58
N ARG A 96 6.66 -2.70 -17.03
CA ARG A 96 6.77 -4.07 -17.54
C ARG A 96 6.04 -5.06 -16.63
N LEU A 97 5.20 -5.90 -17.22
CA LEU A 97 4.54 -7.02 -16.54
C LEU A 97 5.30 -8.32 -16.83
N ARG A 98 5.32 -9.24 -15.87
CA ARG A 98 5.94 -10.57 -16.00
C ARG A 98 5.41 -11.53 -14.95
N TYR A 99 5.68 -12.82 -15.12
CA TYR A 99 5.57 -13.78 -14.02
C TYR A 99 6.87 -13.86 -13.23
N ARG A 100 6.74 -14.19 -11.94
CA ARG A 100 7.84 -14.59 -11.05
C ARG A 100 7.47 -15.90 -10.39
N SER A 101 8.41 -16.85 -10.43
CA SER A 101 8.27 -18.14 -9.78
C SER A 101 8.42 -18.00 -8.26
N VAL A 102 7.44 -18.51 -7.53
CA VAL A 102 7.45 -18.59 -6.07
C VAL A 102 7.35 -20.05 -5.67
N ARG A 103 8.29 -20.50 -4.84
CA ARG A 103 8.29 -21.83 -4.25
C ARG A 103 7.52 -21.78 -2.93
N GLU A 104 6.49 -22.58 -2.83
CA GLU A 104 5.72 -22.77 -1.60
C GLU A 104 6.05 -24.13 -1.00
N VAL A 105 6.43 -24.15 0.27
CA VAL A 105 6.60 -25.40 1.02
C VAL A 105 5.36 -25.64 1.86
N TRP A 106 4.78 -26.81 1.67
CA TRP A 106 3.60 -27.32 2.33
C TRP A 106 4.01 -28.53 3.17
N GLN A 107 3.57 -28.58 4.43
CA GLN A 107 3.83 -29.71 5.32
C GLN A 107 2.52 -30.41 5.66
N SER A 108 2.55 -31.74 5.75
CA SER A 108 1.41 -32.48 6.26
C SER A 108 1.18 -32.13 7.73
N LEU A 109 -0.07 -32.21 8.18
CA LEU A 109 -0.35 -32.25 9.61
C LEU A 109 0.27 -33.54 10.18
N PRO A 110 0.86 -33.52 11.39
CA PRO A 110 1.22 -34.76 12.08
C PRO A 110 -0.04 -35.62 12.27
N PRO A 111 0.04 -36.96 12.15
CA PRO A 111 -1.08 -37.81 12.53
C PRO A 111 -1.43 -37.56 14.00
N GLY A 112 -2.72 -37.69 14.33
CA GLY A 112 -3.18 -37.58 15.71
C GLY A 112 -2.49 -38.63 16.61
N PRO A 113 -2.47 -38.40 17.94
CA PRO A 113 -1.80 -39.32 18.87
C PRO A 113 -2.50 -40.68 18.89
N THR A 114 -1.97 -41.62 18.12
CA THR A 114 -2.42 -43.02 18.10
C THR A 114 -1.64 -43.81 19.16
N PRO A 115 -2.30 -44.51 20.10
CA PRO A 115 -1.61 -45.28 21.13
C PRO A 115 -0.61 -46.28 20.54
N GLY A 116 0.64 -46.25 21.00
CA GLY A 116 1.71 -47.16 20.57
C GLY A 116 2.46 -46.76 19.29
N GLN A 117 2.07 -45.69 18.59
CA GLN A 117 2.77 -45.26 17.37
C GLN A 117 3.80 -44.15 17.67
N LYS A 118 5.03 -44.32 17.19
CA LYS A 118 6.06 -43.26 17.26
C LYS A 118 5.60 -42.04 16.43
N PRO A 119 5.88 -40.79 16.85
CA PRO A 119 5.59 -39.62 16.03
C PRO A 119 6.27 -39.74 14.66
N SER A 120 5.49 -39.63 13.59
CA SER A 120 6.04 -39.62 12.22
C SER A 120 6.37 -38.19 11.81
N GLU A 121 7.55 -38.00 11.21
CA GLU A 121 7.93 -36.71 10.62
C GLU A 121 6.90 -36.25 9.56
N PRO A 122 6.53 -34.96 9.53
CA PRO A 122 5.56 -34.44 8.58
C PRO A 122 6.11 -34.45 7.15
N ALA A 123 5.34 -34.99 6.21
CA ALA A 123 5.70 -35.03 4.80
C ALA A 123 5.77 -33.59 4.23
N SER A 124 6.81 -33.30 3.44
CA SER A 124 7.08 -31.98 2.87
C SER A 124 6.89 -31.98 1.35
N LEU A 125 6.03 -31.12 0.86
CA LEU A 125 5.73 -30.91 -0.57
C LEU A 125 6.16 -29.50 -0.98
N SER A 126 6.98 -29.36 -2.02
CA SER A 126 7.28 -28.04 -2.59
C SER A 126 6.60 -27.82 -3.94
N VAL A 127 5.72 -26.82 -3.99
CA VAL A 127 4.97 -26.43 -5.20
C VAL A 127 5.56 -25.15 -5.77
N LEU A 128 5.77 -25.11 -7.08
CA LEU A 128 6.35 -23.98 -7.79
C LEU A 128 5.23 -23.26 -8.55
N LYS A 129 4.92 -22.02 -8.17
CA LYS A 129 3.77 -21.25 -8.70
C LYS A 129 4.25 -19.99 -9.43
N ASN A 130 3.63 -19.70 -10.56
CA ASN A 130 3.81 -18.42 -11.26
C ASN A 130 2.93 -17.35 -10.61
N VAL A 131 3.56 -16.30 -10.11
CA VAL A 131 2.90 -15.17 -9.43
C VAL A 131 3.08 -13.92 -10.29
N PRO A 132 2.03 -13.10 -10.51
CA PRO A 132 2.14 -11.87 -11.27
C PRO A 132 3.12 -10.90 -10.60
N SER A 133 3.96 -10.27 -11.42
CA SER A 133 4.98 -9.31 -11.02
C SER A 133 4.97 -8.13 -11.99
N LEU A 134 5.30 -6.95 -11.47
CA LEU A 134 5.56 -5.78 -12.29
C LEU A 134 6.85 -5.08 -11.89
N ALA A 135 7.43 -4.37 -12.85
CA ALA A 135 8.50 -3.41 -12.64
C ALA A 135 8.13 -2.10 -13.31
N ILE A 136 8.37 -0.98 -12.63
CA ILE A 136 8.11 0.38 -13.09
C ILE A 136 9.44 1.13 -13.07
N LEU A 137 9.90 1.55 -14.24
CA LEU A 137 10.96 2.53 -14.40
C LEU A 137 10.35 3.93 -14.30
N LEU A 138 10.99 4.81 -13.54
CA LEU A 138 10.73 6.25 -13.55
C LEU A 138 12.05 6.97 -13.89
N SER A 139 12.05 7.75 -14.96
CA SER A 139 13.22 8.43 -15.52
C SER A 139 13.00 9.94 -15.59
N LYS A 140 14.03 10.73 -15.28
CA LYS A 140 14.10 12.17 -15.56
C LYS A 140 14.39 12.45 -17.04
N ASP A 141 15.04 11.50 -17.71
CA ASP A 141 15.39 11.59 -19.13
C ASP A 141 14.29 10.95 -19.98
N ALA A 142 14.09 11.48 -21.19
CA ALA A 142 13.10 10.99 -22.13
C ALA A 142 13.35 9.53 -22.53
N LEU A 143 12.27 8.77 -22.69
CA LEU A 143 12.25 7.37 -23.13
C LEU A 143 11.45 7.28 -24.45
N ASP A 144 11.62 6.23 -25.25
CA ASP A 144 10.91 6.10 -26.55
C ASP A 144 9.40 6.05 -26.33
N PRO A 145 8.60 7.04 -26.80
CA PRO A 145 7.17 7.06 -26.55
C PRO A 145 6.39 5.89 -27.16
N ARG A 146 7.02 5.15 -28.09
CA ARG A 146 6.41 4.03 -28.82
C ARG A 146 6.61 2.68 -28.14
N GLN A 147 7.46 2.59 -27.11
CA GLN A 147 7.76 1.32 -26.47
C GLN A 147 6.59 0.80 -25.62
N PRO A 148 6.35 -0.52 -25.56
CA PRO A 148 5.27 -1.08 -24.74
C PRO A 148 5.37 -0.68 -23.26
N GLY A 149 4.25 -0.24 -22.69
CA GLY A 149 4.15 0.15 -21.29
C GLY A 149 4.69 1.55 -20.97
N TYR A 150 5.09 2.34 -21.97
CA TYR A 150 5.43 3.76 -21.79
C TYR A 150 4.23 4.58 -21.32
N GLN A 151 4.49 5.55 -20.45
CA GLN A 151 3.55 6.61 -20.07
C GLN A 151 4.32 7.94 -19.98
N PRO A 152 3.84 9.02 -20.63
CA PRO A 152 4.49 10.33 -20.58
C PRO A 152 4.36 10.96 -19.18
N PRO A 153 5.19 11.97 -18.86
CA PRO A 153 5.06 12.73 -17.62
C PRO A 153 3.67 13.34 -17.47
N SER A 154 3.09 13.24 -16.29
CA SER A 154 1.80 13.89 -16.01
C SER A 154 1.91 15.42 -16.14
N PRO A 155 0.95 16.10 -16.80
CA PRO A 155 0.87 17.55 -16.72
C PRO A 155 0.74 17.97 -15.26
N HIS A 156 1.50 18.97 -14.86
CA HIS A 156 1.69 19.32 -13.46
C HIS A 156 0.36 19.71 -12.81
N SER A 157 -0.11 18.91 -11.84
CA SER A 157 -1.03 19.45 -10.84
C SER A 157 -0.23 20.40 -9.97
N GLY A 158 -0.35 21.70 -10.26
CA GLY A 158 0.08 22.75 -9.34
C GLY A 158 -0.59 22.59 -7.97
N PRO A 159 -0.12 23.30 -6.94
CA PRO A 159 -0.80 23.31 -5.65
C PRO A 159 -2.24 23.76 -5.87
N SER A 160 -3.19 22.84 -5.67
CA SER A 160 -4.60 23.18 -5.66
C SER A 160 -4.82 24.09 -4.46
N SER A 161 -4.80 25.40 -4.71
CA SER A 161 -5.29 26.40 -3.78
C SER A 161 -6.79 26.20 -3.67
N GLN A 162 -7.21 25.26 -2.82
CA GLN A 162 -8.58 25.25 -2.34
C GLN A 162 -8.80 26.57 -1.59
N PRO A 163 -9.67 27.47 -2.06
CA PRO A 163 -10.09 28.58 -1.22
C PRO A 163 -10.79 27.96 -0.01
N ALA A 164 -10.23 28.20 1.18
CA ALA A 164 -10.89 27.80 2.42
C ALA A 164 -12.21 28.58 2.52
N ALA A 165 -13.32 27.92 2.20
CA ALA A 165 -14.65 28.52 2.34
C ALA A 165 -14.89 28.80 3.84
N PRO A 166 -15.11 30.07 4.25
CA PRO A 166 -15.40 30.37 5.64
C PRO A 166 -16.78 29.80 6.00
N THR A 167 -16.85 29.04 7.08
CA THR A 167 -18.11 28.55 7.63
C THR A 167 -18.90 29.69 8.27
N SER A 168 -19.68 30.41 7.47
CA SER A 168 -20.59 31.44 7.96
C SER A 168 -21.63 30.83 8.91
N LYS A 169 -21.45 31.08 10.21
CA LYS A 169 -22.45 30.83 11.24
C LYS A 169 -23.72 31.62 10.88
N ARG A 170 -24.78 30.94 10.46
CA ARG A 170 -26.10 31.56 10.27
C ARG A 170 -26.80 31.68 11.62
N SER A 171 -26.58 32.79 12.31
CA SER A 171 -27.45 33.27 13.38
C SER A 171 -28.57 34.16 12.81
N LEU A 172 -29.51 34.53 13.69
CA LEU A 172 -30.60 35.49 13.52
C LEU A 172 -31.88 35.05 12.76
N GLY A 173 -32.88 34.70 13.57
CA GLY A 173 -34.29 35.07 13.38
C GLY A 173 -34.84 35.55 14.74
N LYS A 174 -35.50 36.70 14.79
CA LYS A 174 -35.97 37.42 16.00
C LYS A 174 -37.08 38.41 15.57
N PRO A 175 -37.87 39.02 16.47
CA PRO A 175 -38.93 38.48 17.33
C PRO A 175 -40.32 39.11 17.05
N ALA A 176 -41.39 38.60 17.70
CA ALA A 176 -42.66 39.27 18.08
C ALA A 176 -43.69 38.18 18.46
N ALA A 177 -44.74 38.34 19.26
CA ALA A 177 -45.17 39.21 20.37
C ALA A 177 -46.68 38.89 20.55
N GLU A 178 -47.17 38.64 21.78
CA GLU A 178 -48.62 38.54 22.16
C GLU A 178 -49.50 37.49 21.43
N GLU A 179 -50.61 36.96 21.96
CA GLU A 179 -51.27 36.97 23.29
C GLU A 179 -52.11 35.66 23.40
N GLY A 180 -52.51 35.20 24.60
CA GLY A 180 -53.47 34.07 24.71
C GLY A 180 -53.47 33.33 26.06
N SER A 181 -54.59 33.35 26.77
CA SER A 181 -54.68 33.06 28.22
C SER A 181 -55.34 31.72 28.61
N ALA A 182 -55.20 31.37 29.90
CA ALA A 182 -55.86 30.34 30.69
C ALA A 182 -55.33 28.88 30.55
N LYS A 183 -55.30 28.03 31.61
CA LYS A 183 -56.00 28.11 32.91
C LYS A 183 -55.30 27.26 34.01
N ARG A 184 -55.15 27.83 35.22
CA ARG A 184 -55.32 27.25 36.59
C ARG A 184 -55.08 25.73 36.80
N SER A 185 -54.34 25.23 37.79
CA SER A 185 -54.44 25.59 39.24
C SER A 185 -53.23 25.16 40.10
N GLN A 186 -53.08 25.84 41.25
CA GLN A 186 -52.09 25.72 42.35
C GLN A 186 -52.42 24.57 43.37
N PRO A 187 -51.73 24.39 44.56
CA PRO A 187 -50.70 25.22 45.24
C PRO A 187 -49.43 24.51 45.81
N GLU A 188 -48.54 25.34 46.39
CA GLU A 188 -47.41 25.01 47.31
C GLU A 188 -47.81 24.38 48.66
N VAL A 189 -46.86 23.68 49.33
CA VAL A 189 -46.21 23.94 50.65
C VAL A 189 -44.92 23.07 50.70
N GLY A 190 -43.78 23.40 51.35
CA GLY A 190 -43.29 24.64 51.98
C GLY A 190 -42.57 24.41 53.34
N ALA A 191 -41.23 24.65 53.41
CA ALA A 191 -40.35 24.56 54.61
C ALA A 191 -40.23 23.16 55.30
N ALA A 192 -39.27 22.85 56.19
CA ALA A 192 -37.85 23.23 56.41
C ALA A 192 -37.26 22.24 57.48
N GLU A 193 -35.92 22.10 57.56
CA GLU A 193 -35.16 21.61 58.75
C GLU A 193 -35.49 20.18 59.27
N GLU A 194 -34.76 19.53 60.20
CA GLU A 194 -33.32 19.39 60.50
C GLU A 194 -33.16 18.06 61.31
N GLU A 195 -31.93 17.63 61.57
CA GLU A 195 -31.51 16.85 62.76
C GLU A 195 -31.74 15.31 62.82
N ARG A 196 -30.67 14.66 63.30
CA ARG A 196 -30.41 13.27 63.75
C ARG A 196 -31.63 12.48 64.30
N THR A 197 -31.70 11.15 64.27
CA THR A 197 -30.79 10.21 64.97
C THR A 197 -31.27 8.75 64.76
N ALA A 198 -30.37 7.79 64.47
CA ALA A 198 -30.37 6.39 64.92
C ALA A 198 -29.18 5.63 64.30
#